data_AF-A0AA35W6B0-F1
#
_entry.id   AF-A0AA35W6B0-F1
#
_cell.length_a   1.000
_cell.length_b   1.000
_cell.length_c   1.000
_cell.angle_alpha   90.00
_cell.angle_beta   90.00
_cell.angle_gamma   90.00
#
_symmetry.space_group_name_H-M   'P 1'
#
loop_
_entity.id
_entity.type
_entity.pdbx_description
1 polymer ?
#
loop_
_entity_poly.entity_id
_entity_poly.type
_entity_poly.pdbx_seq_one_letter_code
_entity_poly.pdbx_strand_id
1 'polypeptide(L)'
;MCCISHDCQVTYEIEGFIEKNRDSLPEPVADALRFTSLQLLGILFTTSGGGGGEGGGGGRSRGDQLRKSFLRKSQRSVMRAMSQRRRKMSNSPKKRQRANHHKKLLTVSAHFRESLDLLMERLFAASPHFVRCIKPNLQKKPLQFESEFVLRQLRYTGMLEAVRVRREGYSYRPFFSDFVSSYRSVAYCFTDEVICFVCSLMLPMQALA
;
A
#
# COMPACT_ATOMS: atom_id res chain seq x y z
N MET A 1 -2.58 26.99 13.08
CA MET A 1 -3.40 26.38 12.00
C MET A 1 -2.48 25.99 10.86
N CYS A 2 -2.60 24.78 10.34
CA CYS A 2 -1.91 24.33 9.14
C CYS A 2 -2.91 24.28 7.98
N CYS A 3 -2.58 24.84 6.83
CA CYS A 3 -3.44 24.81 5.64
C CYS A 3 -2.84 23.84 4.62
N ILE A 4 -3.63 22.85 4.18
CA ILE A 4 -3.22 21.94 3.11
C ILE A 4 -4.24 22.08 1.98
N SER A 5 -3.75 22.25 0.76
CA SER A 5 -4.59 22.37 -0.44
C SER A 5 -4.63 21.03 -1.17
N HIS A 6 -5.77 20.35 -1.09
CA HIS A 6 -6.10 19.19 -1.93
C HIS A 6 -7.40 19.51 -2.66
N ASP A 7 -7.30 20.17 -3.82
CA ASP A 7 -8.40 20.69 -4.67
C ASP A 7 -9.47 21.57 -3.98
N CYS A 8 -9.34 21.73 -2.65
CA CYS A 8 -10.02 22.61 -1.74
C CYS A 8 -9.06 22.92 -0.58
N GLN A 9 -9.24 24.07 0.03
CA GLN A 9 -8.42 24.48 1.17
C GLN A 9 -8.98 23.83 2.44
N VAL A 10 -8.17 23.03 3.11
CA VAL A 10 -8.53 22.43 4.41
C VAL A 10 -7.62 23.01 5.48
N THR A 11 -8.24 23.56 6.53
CA THR A 11 -7.56 24.08 7.71
C THR A 11 -7.52 23.02 8.80
N TYR A 12 -6.31 22.75 9.30
CA TYR A 12 -6.07 21.79 10.37
C TYR A 12 -5.71 22.53 11.66
N GLU A 13 -6.41 22.17 12.71
CA GLU A 13 -6.04 22.46 14.08
C GLU A 13 -5.04 21.39 14.57
N ILE A 14 -3.90 21.85 15.08
CA ILE A 14 -2.76 20.97 15.42
C ILE A 14 -2.76 20.55 16.89
N GLU A 15 -3.71 21.04 17.68
CA GLU A 15 -3.81 20.70 19.10
C GLU A 15 -4.15 19.22 19.27
N GLY A 16 -3.44 18.56 20.19
CA GLY A 16 -3.58 17.12 20.45
C GLY A 16 -3.01 16.18 19.38
N PHE A 17 -2.39 16.68 18.29
CA PHE A 17 -1.83 15.80 17.24
C PHE A 17 -0.78 14.82 17.76
N ILE A 18 0.09 15.27 18.68
CA ILE A 18 1.17 14.43 19.23
C ILE A 18 0.61 13.32 20.11
N GLU A 19 -0.40 13.63 20.94
CA GLU A 19 -1.06 12.65 21.80
C GLU A 19 -1.79 11.60 20.96
N LYS A 20 -2.61 12.04 20.00
CA LYS A 20 -3.29 11.17 19.03
C LYS A 20 -2.33 10.28 18.25
N ASN A 21 -1.12 10.76 17.93
CA ASN A 21 -0.14 9.99 17.18
C ASN A 21 0.69 9.03 18.05
N ARG A 22 0.76 9.28 19.36
CA ARG A 22 1.40 8.36 20.31
C ARG A 22 0.49 7.20 20.68
N ASP A 23 -0.81 7.46 20.81
CA ASP A 23 -1.86 6.47 21.10
C ASP A 23 -1.48 5.49 22.22
N SER A 24 -1.00 6.06 23.33
CA SER A 24 -0.44 5.30 24.45
C SER A 24 -1.42 5.21 25.61
N LEU A 25 -1.69 3.99 26.09
CA LEU A 25 -2.41 3.76 27.33
C LEU A 25 -1.44 3.73 28.52
N PRO A 26 -1.74 4.36 29.67
CA PRO A 26 -0.91 4.23 30.86
C PRO A 26 -0.81 2.76 31.31
N GLU A 27 0.40 2.30 31.65
CA GLU A 27 0.64 0.89 32.01
C GLU A 27 -0.27 0.37 33.14
N PRO A 28 -0.56 1.13 34.22
CA PRO A 28 -1.46 0.66 35.27
C PRO A 28 -2.88 0.34 34.77
N VAL A 29 -3.36 1.10 33.78
CA VAL A 29 -4.66 0.88 33.16
C VAL A 29 -4.60 -0.31 32.21
N ALA A 30 -3.51 -0.44 31.45
CA ALA A 30 -3.28 -1.60 30.58
C ALA A 30 -3.23 -2.90 31.39
N ASP A 31 -2.53 -2.91 32.52
CA ASP A 31 -2.42 -4.06 33.40
C ASP A 31 -3.75 -4.40 34.07
N ALA A 32 -4.49 -3.40 34.55
CA ALA A 32 -5.84 -3.62 35.07
C ALA A 32 -6.74 -4.31 34.03
N LEU A 33 -6.67 -3.89 32.75
CA LEU A 33 -7.43 -4.48 31.64
C LEU A 33 -6.95 -5.89 31.24
N ARG A 34 -5.66 -6.18 31.38
CA ARG A 34 -5.10 -7.53 31.16
C ARG A 34 -5.54 -8.52 32.23
N PHE A 35 -5.60 -8.09 33.49
CA PHE A 35 -5.92 -8.97 34.63
C PHE A 35 -7.40 -8.99 35.02
N THR A 36 -8.28 -8.36 34.24
CA THR A 36 -9.72 -8.41 34.53
C THR A 36 -10.23 -9.85 34.50
N SER A 37 -11.28 -10.12 35.29
CA SER A 37 -12.02 -11.38 35.25
C SER A 37 -12.84 -11.58 33.97
N LEU A 38 -13.00 -10.54 33.14
CA LEU A 38 -13.71 -10.61 31.88
C LEU A 38 -12.79 -11.18 30.80
N GLN A 39 -13.06 -12.43 30.38
CA GLN A 39 -12.23 -13.16 29.42
C GLN A 39 -11.98 -12.39 28.11
N LEU A 40 -13.00 -11.68 27.59
CA LEU A 40 -12.88 -10.89 26.37
C LEU A 40 -11.81 -9.79 26.49
N LEU A 41 -11.81 -9.05 27.62
CA LEU A 41 -10.84 -7.98 27.85
C LEU A 41 -9.42 -8.55 28.04
N GLY A 42 -9.31 -9.66 28.75
CA GLY A 42 -8.05 -10.41 28.85
C GLY A 42 -7.50 -10.77 27.47
N ILE A 43 -8.34 -11.27 26.55
CA ILE A 43 -7.92 -11.58 25.17
C ILE A 43 -7.51 -10.30 24.41
N LEU A 44 -8.29 -9.23 24.47
CA LEU A 44 -7.99 -8.00 23.73
C LEU A 44 -6.70 -7.30 24.18
N PHE A 45 -6.40 -7.36 25.49
CA PHE A 45 -5.26 -6.65 26.07
C PHE A 45 -4.01 -7.53 26.30
N THR A 46 -4.13 -8.86 26.20
CA THR A 46 -2.98 -9.78 26.10
C THR A 46 -2.31 -9.69 24.74
N THR A 47 -3.06 -9.48 23.66
CA THR A 47 -2.51 -9.26 22.30
C THR A 47 -1.90 -7.86 22.12
N SER A 48 -2.23 -6.92 23.01
CA SER A 48 -1.75 -5.53 23.00
C SER A 48 -0.46 -5.33 23.83
N GLY A 49 -0.05 -6.34 24.59
CA GLY A 49 1.18 -6.35 25.38
C GLY A 49 2.44 -6.62 24.56
N GLY A 50 2.77 -5.70 23.67
CA GLY A 50 4.00 -5.76 22.87
C GLY A 50 3.71 -5.35 21.43
N GLY A 51 4.46 -4.36 20.95
CA GLY A 51 4.26 -3.73 19.64
C GLY A 51 3.89 -4.71 18.53
N GLY A 52 2.78 -4.40 17.85
CA GLY A 52 2.37 -5.12 16.66
C GLY A 52 3.48 -5.13 15.62
N GLY A 53 3.95 -6.33 15.30
CA GLY A 53 4.99 -6.57 14.32
C GLY A 53 5.71 -7.90 14.52
N GLU A 54 5.02 -9.03 14.36
CA GLU A 54 5.70 -10.31 14.11
C GLU A 54 5.01 -11.05 12.95
N GLY A 55 5.43 -10.68 11.73
CA GLY A 55 5.53 -11.62 10.63
C GLY A 55 6.91 -12.28 10.68
N GLY A 56 6.94 -13.55 11.11
CA GLY A 56 8.02 -14.50 10.80
C GLY A 56 9.32 -14.41 11.61
N GLY A 57 9.41 -15.18 12.70
CA GLY A 57 10.70 -15.45 13.36
C GLY A 57 10.55 -16.43 14.52
N GLY A 58 10.83 -17.72 14.28
CA GLY A 58 10.75 -18.78 15.30
C GLY A 58 11.70 -18.53 16.48
N GLY A 59 11.13 -18.24 17.66
CA GLY A 59 11.82 -18.12 18.93
C GLY A 59 11.56 -19.31 19.84
N ARG A 60 12.56 -20.15 20.04
CA ARG A 60 12.55 -21.31 20.95
C ARG A 60 12.50 -20.84 22.40
N SER A 61 11.47 -21.27 23.14
CA SER A 61 11.41 -21.08 24.59
C SER A 61 12.46 -21.91 25.32
N ARG A 62 13.17 -21.21 26.21
CA ARG A 62 14.02 -21.73 27.27
C ARG A 62 13.19 -22.62 28.21
N GLY A 63 13.40 -23.92 28.14
CA GLY A 63 12.73 -24.86 29.02
C GLY A 63 12.99 -26.31 28.64
N ASP A 64 14.22 -26.67 28.24
CA ASP A 64 14.60 -28.07 28.13
C ASP A 64 16.12 -28.23 28.25
N GLN A 65 16.62 -27.95 29.45
CA GLN A 65 18.03 -28.13 29.80
C GLN A 65 18.16 -29.30 30.75
N LEU A 66 17.56 -30.45 30.43
CA LEU A 66 17.86 -31.71 31.11
C LEU A 66 17.55 -32.96 30.29
N ARG A 67 17.95 -33.02 29.03
CA ARG A 67 18.17 -34.30 28.33
C ARG A 67 18.88 -34.08 26.99
N LYS A 68 20.16 -34.44 26.95
CA LYS A 68 21.02 -34.80 25.80
C LYS A 68 22.49 -34.44 26.10
N SER A 69 22.98 -34.85 27.26
CA SER A 69 24.27 -35.55 27.26
C SER A 69 24.08 -36.85 26.46
N PHE A 70 25.12 -37.31 25.78
CA PHE A 70 25.11 -38.44 24.83
C PHE A 70 24.64 -38.11 23.40
N LEU A 71 25.47 -37.36 22.65
CA LEU A 71 26.15 -37.89 21.45
C LEU A 71 27.07 -36.81 20.83
N ARG A 72 28.24 -37.26 20.39
CA ARG A 72 29.20 -36.59 19.48
C ARG A 72 30.14 -35.52 20.05
N LYS A 73 31.08 -36.06 20.83
CA LYS A 73 32.52 -35.81 20.70
C LYS A 73 32.96 -36.03 19.23
N SER A 74 33.41 -35.00 18.52
CA SER A 74 34.43 -35.12 17.46
C SER A 74 34.83 -33.74 16.90
N GLN A 75 36.15 -33.51 16.86
CA GLN A 75 36.85 -32.53 16.01
C GLN A 75 36.78 -31.04 16.40
N ARG A 76 37.50 -30.73 17.47
CA ARG A 76 38.39 -29.56 17.50
C ARG A 76 39.65 -29.89 16.70
N SER A 77 39.84 -29.27 15.54
CA SER A 77 41.15 -28.90 14.96
C SER A 77 40.95 -28.47 13.51
N VAL A 78 41.86 -27.63 13.01
CA VAL A 78 42.00 -27.20 11.61
C VAL A 78 41.18 -25.96 11.17
N MET A 79 41.64 -24.77 11.59
CA MET A 79 41.82 -23.55 10.77
C MET A 79 41.95 -22.31 11.68
N ARG A 80 43.04 -22.27 12.46
CA ARG A 80 43.66 -21.02 12.91
C ARG A 80 44.96 -20.87 12.12
N ALA A 81 44.89 -20.23 10.96
CA ALA A 81 46.00 -19.63 10.23
C ALA A 81 45.44 -18.97 8.96
N MET A 82 46.00 -17.83 8.55
CA MET A 82 45.72 -17.09 7.30
C MET A 82 44.58 -16.05 7.30
N SER A 83 44.64 -15.05 8.20
CA SER A 83 44.21 -13.68 7.82
C SER A 83 44.83 -12.61 8.72
N GLN A 84 46.14 -12.65 8.89
CA GLN A 84 46.93 -11.52 9.39
C GLN A 84 47.66 -10.87 8.21
N ARG A 85 46.97 -10.03 7.43
CA ARG A 85 47.57 -8.92 6.67
C ARG A 85 46.50 -8.15 5.90
N ARG A 86 45.94 -7.12 6.54
CA ARG A 86 45.59 -5.83 5.91
C ARG A 86 45.23 -4.82 7.01
N ARG A 87 46.26 -4.24 7.61
CA ARG A 87 46.16 -2.90 8.20
C ARG A 87 46.17 -1.90 7.05
N LYS A 88 45.08 -1.18 6.83
CA LYS A 88 45.12 0.15 6.20
C LYS A 88 44.07 1.05 6.86
N MET A 89 44.52 2.24 7.18
CA MET A 89 43.88 3.23 8.04
C MET A 89 42.59 3.81 7.44
N SER A 90 41.69 4.15 8.36
CA SER A 90 40.59 5.11 8.30
C SER A 90 40.98 6.43 7.59
N ASN A 91 40.11 7.09 6.84
CA ASN A 91 39.15 8.01 7.47
C ASN A 91 37.89 8.20 6.60
N SER A 92 36.76 7.70 7.09
CA SER A 92 35.41 8.07 6.61
C SER A 92 34.63 8.45 7.86
N PRO A 93 33.89 9.58 7.89
CA PRO A 93 33.16 9.99 9.08
C PRO A 93 32.05 8.97 9.34
N LYS A 94 32.33 8.00 10.21
CA LYS A 94 31.34 7.09 10.76
C LYS A 94 30.38 7.94 11.58
N LYS A 95 29.22 8.26 10.99
CA LYS A 95 28.05 8.79 11.71
C LYS A 95 27.84 7.85 12.90
N ARG A 96 28.22 8.31 14.09
CA ARG A 96 27.92 7.65 15.37
C ARG A 96 26.40 7.68 15.51
N GLN A 97 25.73 6.70 14.92
CA GLN A 97 24.36 6.39 15.30
C GLN A 97 24.46 5.90 16.74
N ARG A 98 24.21 6.82 17.68
CA ARG A 98 23.86 6.46 19.04
C ARG A 98 22.65 5.55 18.90
N ALA A 99 22.87 4.25 19.06
CA ALA A 99 21.81 3.27 19.24
C ALA A 99 21.13 3.61 20.57
N ASN A 100 20.22 4.57 20.51
CA ASN A 100 19.30 4.82 21.59
C ASN A 100 18.28 3.68 21.51
N HIS A 101 18.50 2.65 22.30
CA HIS A 101 17.68 1.44 22.34
C HIS A 101 16.35 1.67 23.06
N HIS A 102 15.80 2.88 22.96
CA HIS A 102 14.35 3.02 23.00
C HIS A 102 13.87 2.38 21.70
N LYS A 103 13.36 1.14 21.79
CA LYS A 103 12.46 0.61 20.78
C LYS A 103 11.46 1.73 20.50
N LYS A 104 11.62 2.44 19.37
CA LYS A 104 10.71 3.53 19.04
C LYS A 104 9.36 2.86 18.91
N LEU A 105 8.47 3.15 19.85
CA LEU A 105 7.07 2.83 19.72
C LEU A 105 6.64 3.34 18.35
N LEU A 106 6.08 2.45 17.54
CA LEU A 106 5.55 2.82 16.23
C LEU A 106 4.42 3.81 16.48
N THR A 107 4.48 4.96 15.81
CA THR A 107 3.44 5.98 15.92
C THR A 107 2.24 5.56 15.08
N VAL A 108 1.04 6.07 15.39
CA VAL A 108 -0.16 5.82 14.58
C VAL A 108 0.06 6.15 13.11
N SER A 109 0.70 7.27 12.81
CA SER A 109 1.03 7.65 11.42
C SER A 109 1.97 6.67 10.72
N ALA A 110 2.87 6.00 11.46
CA ALA A 110 3.78 5.02 10.87
C ALA A 110 3.03 3.75 10.47
N HIS A 111 2.18 3.23 11.37
CA HIS A 111 1.30 2.09 11.08
C HIS A 111 0.29 2.39 9.97
N PHE A 112 -0.29 3.58 9.97
CA PHE A 112 -1.23 4.00 8.92
C PHE A 112 -0.54 4.06 7.55
N ARG A 113 0.68 4.61 7.47
CA ARG A 113 1.45 4.64 6.22
C ARG A 113 1.77 3.23 5.72
N GLU A 114 2.27 2.35 6.58
CA GLU A 114 2.57 0.96 6.21
C GLU A 114 1.31 0.22 5.72
N SER A 115 0.18 0.43 6.39
CA SER A 115 -1.10 -0.15 5.97
C SER A 115 -1.57 0.40 4.62
N LEU A 116 -1.37 1.69 4.35
CA LEU A 116 -1.69 2.31 3.06
C LEU A 116 -0.76 1.80 1.94
N ASP A 117 0.54 1.65 2.20
CA ASP A 117 1.50 1.15 1.21
C ASP A 117 1.11 -0.27 0.78
N LEU A 118 0.79 -1.15 1.74
CA LEU A 118 0.32 -2.50 1.47
C LEU A 118 -1.01 -2.52 0.70
N LEU A 119 -1.94 -1.60 1.02
CA LEU A 119 -3.20 -1.48 0.31
C LEU A 119 -2.96 -1.06 -1.15
N MET A 120 -2.10 -0.07 -1.38
CA MET A 120 -1.80 0.42 -2.73
C MET A 120 -1.14 -0.66 -3.58
N GLU A 121 -0.22 -1.45 -3.01
CA GLU A 121 0.40 -2.60 -3.70
C GLU A 121 -0.67 -3.59 -4.20
N ARG A 122 -1.64 -3.95 -3.34
CA ARG A 122 -2.73 -4.86 -3.70
C ARG A 122 -3.66 -4.27 -4.75
N LEU A 123 -3.97 -2.97 -4.68
CA LEU A 123 -4.82 -2.30 -5.65
C LEU A 123 -4.16 -2.22 -7.04
N PHE A 124 -2.84 -2.00 -7.10
CA PHE A 124 -2.10 -1.94 -8.36
C PHE A 124 -1.87 -3.31 -9.00
N ALA A 125 -1.86 -4.38 -8.22
CA ALA A 125 -1.79 -5.75 -8.74
C ALA A 125 -3.11 -6.24 -9.37
N ALA A 126 -4.22 -5.55 -9.13
CA ALA A 126 -5.55 -5.90 -9.63
C ALA A 126 -5.93 -5.11 -10.89
N SER A 127 -7.05 -5.47 -11.53
CA SER A 127 -7.73 -4.65 -12.55
C SER A 127 -8.83 -3.80 -11.88
N PRO A 128 -8.58 -2.52 -11.56
CA PRO A 128 -9.52 -1.73 -10.78
C PRO A 128 -10.73 -1.27 -11.62
N HIS A 129 -11.91 -1.34 -11.00
CA HIS A 129 -13.11 -0.68 -11.50
C HIS A 129 -13.44 0.51 -10.58
N PHE A 130 -13.54 1.71 -11.16
CA PHE A 130 -13.74 2.93 -10.40
C PHE A 130 -15.22 3.34 -10.37
N VAL A 131 -15.80 3.40 -9.17
CA VAL A 131 -17.12 3.99 -8.91
C VAL A 131 -16.92 5.35 -8.25
N ARG A 132 -17.52 6.41 -8.81
CA ARG A 132 -17.45 7.76 -8.26
C ARG A 132 -18.82 8.18 -7.75
N CYS A 133 -18.93 8.31 -6.43
CA CYS A 133 -20.15 8.76 -5.77
C CYS A 133 -20.20 10.29 -5.77
N ILE A 134 -21.35 10.86 -6.13
CA ILE A 134 -21.58 12.31 -6.16
C ILE A 134 -22.71 12.65 -5.19
N LYS A 135 -22.47 13.61 -4.30
CA LYS A 135 -23.49 14.12 -3.39
C LYS A 135 -24.32 15.19 -4.11
N PRO A 136 -25.64 15.01 -4.30
CA PRO A 136 -26.42 15.90 -5.16
C PRO A 136 -26.74 17.25 -4.51
N ASN A 137 -26.84 17.31 -3.17
CA ASN A 137 -27.10 18.53 -2.41
C ASN A 137 -26.54 18.44 -0.98
N LEU A 138 -26.26 19.57 -0.35
CA LEU A 138 -25.77 19.63 1.03
C LEU A 138 -26.86 19.35 2.08
N GLN A 139 -28.11 19.67 1.76
CA GLN A 139 -29.27 19.62 2.67
C GLN A 139 -29.80 18.20 2.96
N LYS A 140 -29.21 17.16 2.33
CA LYS A 140 -29.64 15.76 2.41
C LYS A 140 -31.10 15.54 1.99
N LYS A 141 -31.63 16.39 1.11
CA LYS A 141 -33.00 16.28 0.62
C LYS A 141 -33.06 15.30 -0.56
N PRO A 142 -34.11 14.47 -0.64
CA PRO A 142 -34.31 13.58 -1.78
C PRO A 142 -34.55 14.40 -3.05
N LEU A 143 -34.06 13.90 -4.19
CA LEU A 143 -34.30 14.45 -5.54
C LEU A 143 -33.87 15.91 -5.77
N GLN A 144 -33.19 16.54 -4.81
CA GLN A 144 -32.68 17.90 -4.99
C GLN A 144 -31.26 17.87 -5.56
N PHE A 145 -31.04 18.60 -6.66
CA PHE A 145 -29.76 18.69 -7.34
C PHE A 145 -29.23 20.12 -7.33
N GLU A 146 -28.03 20.31 -6.78
CA GLU A 146 -27.36 21.60 -6.69
C GLU A 146 -26.18 21.63 -7.68
N SER A 147 -26.42 22.23 -8.85
CA SER A 147 -25.49 22.16 -9.99
C SER A 147 -24.08 22.65 -9.67
N GLU A 148 -23.93 23.79 -8.98
CA GLU A 148 -22.63 24.34 -8.63
C GLU A 148 -21.86 23.43 -7.66
N PHE A 149 -22.55 22.85 -6.68
CA PHE A 149 -21.95 21.93 -5.73
C PHE A 149 -21.50 20.63 -6.41
N VAL A 150 -22.32 20.09 -7.31
CA VAL A 150 -21.98 18.90 -8.10
C VAL A 150 -20.84 19.19 -9.08
N LEU A 151 -20.85 20.34 -9.74
CA LEU A 151 -19.79 20.73 -10.68
C LEU A 151 -18.43 20.82 -10.00
N ARG A 152 -18.37 21.38 -8.78
CA ARG A 152 -17.13 21.37 -7.98
C ARG A 152 -16.64 19.95 -7.71
N GLN A 153 -17.55 19.04 -7.34
CA GLN A 153 -17.22 17.62 -7.16
C GLN A 153 -16.62 16.99 -8.40
N LEU A 154 -17.23 17.22 -9.56
CA LEU A 154 -16.72 16.68 -10.83
C LEU A 154 -15.33 17.21 -11.18
N ARG A 155 -15.02 18.46 -10.80
CA ARG A 155 -13.70 19.05 -10.98
C ARG A 155 -12.66 18.42 -10.06
N TYR A 156 -12.87 18.45 -8.74
CA TYR A 156 -11.86 17.94 -7.78
C TYR A 156 -11.71 16.41 -7.79
N THR A 157 -12.74 15.67 -8.22
CA THR A 157 -12.62 14.21 -8.38
C THR A 157 -11.86 13.82 -9.66
N GLY A 158 -11.54 14.79 -10.53
CA GLY A 158 -10.90 14.55 -11.83
C GLY A 158 -11.82 13.89 -12.85
N MET A 159 -13.13 13.89 -12.63
CA MET A 159 -14.10 13.27 -13.54
C MET A 159 -14.13 13.95 -14.90
N LEU A 160 -14.03 15.28 -14.94
CA LEU A 160 -14.00 16.03 -16.20
C LEU A 160 -12.74 15.72 -17.01
N GLU A 161 -11.58 15.62 -16.34
CA GLU A 161 -10.33 15.24 -16.98
C GLU A 161 -10.34 13.78 -17.46
N ALA A 162 -10.92 12.87 -16.68
CA ALA A 162 -11.07 11.47 -17.10
C ALA A 162 -11.94 11.34 -18.37
N VAL A 163 -13.02 12.12 -18.47
CA VAL A 163 -13.86 12.17 -19.69
C VAL A 163 -13.08 12.78 -20.85
N ARG A 164 -12.32 13.85 -20.61
CA ARG A 164 -11.49 14.49 -21.63
C ARG A 164 -10.45 13.53 -22.21
N VAL A 165 -9.66 12.87 -21.36
CA VAL A 165 -8.64 11.89 -21.77
C VAL A 165 -9.27 10.73 -22.53
N ARG A 166 -10.42 10.21 -22.10
CA ARG A 166 -11.12 9.14 -22.82
C ARG A 166 -11.68 9.57 -24.17
N ARG A 167 -12.07 10.84 -24.30
CA ARG A 167 -12.57 11.41 -25.56
C ARG A 167 -11.44 11.68 -26.56
N GLU A 168 -10.29 12.15 -26.07
CA GLU A 168 -9.11 12.41 -26.89
C GLU A 168 -8.35 11.11 -27.23
N GLY A 169 -8.51 10.06 -26.42
CA GLY A 169 -7.92 8.75 -26.64
C GLY A 169 -8.84 7.73 -27.30
N TYR A 170 -8.24 6.64 -27.80
CA TYR A 170 -8.97 5.45 -28.26
C TYR A 170 -9.17 4.46 -27.11
N SER A 171 -10.37 4.52 -26.51
CA SER A 171 -10.72 3.69 -25.34
C SER A 171 -11.01 2.22 -25.71
N TYR A 172 -11.46 1.95 -26.94
CA TYR A 172 -11.69 0.60 -27.45
C TYR A 172 -10.54 0.19 -28.39
N ARG A 173 -9.89 -0.93 -28.08
CA ARG A 173 -8.72 -1.43 -28.81
C ARG A 173 -8.86 -2.95 -29.04
N PRO A 174 -9.69 -3.38 -29.99
CA PRO A 174 -9.84 -4.79 -30.29
C PRO A 174 -8.58 -5.33 -30.97
N PHE A 175 -8.31 -6.62 -30.79
CA PHE A 175 -7.35 -7.31 -31.65
C PHE A 175 -7.88 -7.36 -33.09
N PHE A 176 -6.97 -7.42 -34.06
CA PHE A 176 -7.34 -7.42 -35.47
C PHE A 176 -8.28 -8.58 -35.82
N SER A 177 -8.03 -9.77 -35.28
CA SER A 177 -8.91 -10.94 -35.45
C SER A 177 -10.34 -10.68 -35.01
N ASP A 178 -10.51 -10.04 -33.85
CA ASP A 178 -11.82 -9.76 -33.26
C ASP A 178 -12.56 -8.67 -34.04
N PHE A 179 -11.81 -7.66 -34.51
CA PHE A 179 -12.33 -6.60 -35.36
C PHE A 179 -12.85 -7.16 -36.68
N VAL A 180 -12.06 -7.97 -37.38
CA VAL A 180 -12.46 -8.60 -38.65
C VAL A 180 -13.66 -9.49 -38.43
N SER A 181 -13.64 -10.36 -37.42
CA SER A 181 -14.77 -11.25 -37.10
C SER A 181 -16.07 -10.48 -36.87
N SER A 182 -16.01 -9.37 -36.13
CA SER A 182 -17.18 -8.58 -35.74
C SER A 182 -17.73 -7.70 -36.86
N TYR A 183 -16.86 -7.16 -37.73
CA TYR A 183 -17.25 -6.17 -38.74
C TYR A 183 -17.19 -6.70 -40.18
N ARG A 184 -16.92 -7.99 -40.38
CA ARG A 184 -16.85 -8.62 -41.72
C ARG A 184 -18.13 -8.39 -42.52
N SER A 185 -19.30 -8.59 -41.93
CA SER A 185 -20.57 -8.43 -42.65
C SER A 185 -20.87 -6.98 -43.06
N VAL A 186 -20.32 -6.00 -42.34
CA VAL A 186 -20.51 -4.56 -42.61
C VAL A 186 -19.55 -4.07 -43.68
N ALA A 187 -18.30 -4.57 -43.69
CA ALA A 187 -17.28 -4.17 -44.64
C ALA A 187 -17.32 -4.96 -45.96
N TYR A 188 -17.83 -6.20 -45.97
CA TYR A 188 -17.80 -7.09 -47.13
C TYR A 188 -19.20 -7.32 -47.71
N CYS A 189 -19.64 -6.38 -48.54
CA CYS A 189 -20.28 -6.76 -49.80
C CYS A 189 -19.21 -6.64 -50.91
N PHE A 190 -18.88 -7.76 -51.56
CA PHE A 190 -17.97 -7.94 -52.70
C PHE A 190 -16.43 -7.96 -52.46
N THR A 191 -15.87 -9.16 -52.64
CA THR A 191 -14.50 -9.58 -53.04
C THR A 191 -13.32 -9.57 -52.04
N ASP A 192 -12.52 -10.65 -52.13
CA ASP A 192 -11.45 -11.07 -51.21
C ASP A 192 -10.16 -10.21 -51.22
N GLU A 193 -10.02 -9.23 -52.12
CA GLU A 193 -8.78 -8.44 -52.25
C GLU A 193 -8.59 -7.34 -51.18
N VAL A 194 -9.65 -6.96 -50.46
CA VAL A 194 -9.63 -5.82 -49.51
C VAL A 194 -8.95 -6.16 -48.17
N ILE A 195 -8.83 -7.44 -47.82
CA ILE A 195 -8.26 -7.91 -46.55
C ILE A 195 -6.80 -7.44 -46.38
N CYS A 196 -6.01 -7.43 -47.45
CA CYS A 196 -4.60 -7.01 -47.40
C CYS A 196 -4.42 -5.50 -47.22
N PHE A 197 -5.32 -4.68 -47.75
CA PHE A 197 -5.19 -3.22 -47.73
C PHE A 197 -5.55 -2.63 -46.36
N VAL A 198 -6.60 -3.17 -45.72
CA VAL A 198 -7.00 -2.77 -44.35
C VAL A 198 -5.99 -3.24 -43.31
N CYS A 199 -5.42 -4.45 -43.47
CA CYS A 199 -4.29 -4.94 -42.66
C CYS A 199 -3.13 -3.92 -42.64
N SER A 200 -2.73 -3.43 -43.81
CA SER A 200 -1.57 -2.52 -43.96
C SER A 200 -1.81 -1.13 -43.39
N LEU A 201 -3.05 -0.63 -43.43
CA LEU A 201 -3.43 0.68 -42.90
C LEU A 201 -3.69 0.69 -41.38
N MET A 202 -4.06 -0.45 -40.78
CA MET A 202 -4.31 -0.54 -39.34
C MET A 202 -3.10 -0.99 -38.50
N LEU A 203 -2.11 -1.66 -39.11
CA LEU A 203 -0.82 -1.98 -38.47
C LEU A 203 -0.08 -0.77 -37.85
N PRO A 204 -0.03 0.44 -38.45
CA PRO A 204 0.64 1.58 -37.82
C PRO A 204 -0.05 2.09 -36.55
N MET A 205 -1.32 1.74 -36.28
CA MET A 205 -2.01 2.07 -35.02
C MET A 205 -1.63 1.13 -33.85
N GLN A 206 -1.03 -0.03 -34.14
CA GLN A 206 -0.57 -0.97 -33.12
C GLN A 206 0.90 -0.78 -32.72
N ALA A 207 1.70 -0.10 -33.55
CA ALA A 207 3.14 0.12 -33.31
C ALA A 207 3.48 1.28 -32.35
N LEU A 208 2.47 1.95 -31.78
CA LEU A 208 2.61 3.02 -30.78
C LEU A 208 2.22 2.57 -29.36
N ALA A 209 2.24 1.25 -29.11
CA ALA A 209 2.05 0.65 -27.77
C ALA A 209 3.41 0.29 -27.15
#